data_AF-A0A2E8FJQ4-F1
#
_entry.id   AF-A0A2E8FJQ4-F1
#
_cell.length_a   1.000
_cell.length_b   1.000
_cell.length_c   1.000
_cell.angle_alpha   90.00
_cell.angle_beta   90.00
_cell.angle_gamma   90.00
#
_symmetry.space_group_name_H-M   'P 1'
#
loop_
_entity.id
_entity.type
_entity.pdbx_description
1 polymer ?
#
loop_
_entity_poly.entity_id
_entity_poly.type
_entity_poly.pdbx_seq_one_letter_code
_entity_poly.pdbx_strand_id
1 'polypeptide(L)'
;MGEPDREADDGRLYVPAWEDGWRVRIKTTWEREYCFAMKSGEDFYHLLMAGEIYMQFDDEKFCMECAMRRGVLSRNRLHWKRGES
;
A
#
# COMPACT_ATOMS: atom_id res chain seq x y z
N MET A 1 -23.14 -30.04 3.49
CA MET A 1 -22.65 -28.83 2.83
C MET A 1 -21.67 -28.18 3.78
N GLY A 2 -20.36 -28.33 3.53
CA GLY A 2 -19.35 -27.61 4.29
C GLY A 2 -19.20 -26.24 3.66
N GLU A 3 -19.33 -25.17 4.46
CA GLU A 3 -18.88 -23.85 4.05
C GLU A 3 -17.39 -23.94 3.72
N PRO A 4 -16.91 -23.38 2.59
CA PRO A 4 -15.49 -23.32 2.36
C PRO A 4 -14.92 -22.48 3.50
N ASP A 5 -14.07 -23.10 4.30
CA ASP A 5 -13.17 -22.43 5.23
C ASP A 5 -12.41 -21.42 4.38
N ARG A 6 -12.91 -20.18 4.36
CA ARG A 6 -12.15 -19.04 3.87
C ARG A 6 -11.04 -18.94 4.90
N GLU A 7 -9.89 -19.57 4.65
CA GLU A 7 -8.63 -19.17 5.27
C GLU A 7 -8.68 -17.65 5.28
N ALA A 8 -8.87 -17.07 6.47
CA ALA A 8 -9.17 -15.66 6.59
C ALA A 8 -8.07 -14.91 5.83
N ASP A 9 -8.44 -14.19 4.76
CA ASP A 9 -7.50 -13.48 3.87
C ASP A 9 -6.48 -12.79 4.77
N ASP A 10 -5.24 -13.31 4.76
CA ASP A 10 -4.18 -12.91 5.67
C ASP A 10 -3.90 -11.43 5.41
N GLY A 11 -4.57 -10.55 6.15
CA GLY A 11 -4.58 -9.10 5.92
C GLY A 11 -3.26 -8.42 6.27
N ARG A 12 -2.21 -9.21 6.55
CA ARG A 12 -0.87 -8.71 6.81
C ARG A 12 -0.28 -8.11 5.54
N LEU A 13 0.26 -6.91 5.70
CA LEU A 13 0.98 -6.20 4.67
C LEU A 13 2.42 -5.98 5.10
N TYR A 14 3.31 -6.07 4.14
CA TYR A 14 4.74 -5.91 4.31
C TYR A 14 5.23 -4.81 3.39
N VAL A 15 6.25 -4.09 3.85
CA VAL A 15 6.95 -3.06 3.07
C VAL A 15 8.35 -3.63 2.78
N PRO A 16 8.60 -4.23 1.60
CA PRO A 16 9.87 -4.92 1.36
C PRO A 16 11.10 -3.99 1.43
N ALA A 17 10.90 -2.71 1.09
CA ALA A 17 11.91 -1.65 1.10
C ALA A 17 11.82 -0.75 2.35
N TRP A 18 11.40 -1.29 3.52
CA TRP A 18 11.16 -0.47 4.72
C TRP A 18 12.40 0.29 5.25
N GLU A 19 13.60 -0.22 4.97
CA GLU A 19 14.87 0.41 5.32
C GLU A 19 15.23 1.57 4.38
N ASP A 20 14.68 1.59 3.17
CA ASP A 20 15.06 2.53 2.10
C ASP A 20 14.42 3.92 2.29
N GLY A 21 13.73 4.18 3.40
CA GLY A 21 13.08 5.46 3.71
C GLY A 21 11.56 5.44 3.67
N TRP A 22 10.96 4.32 3.25
CA TRP A 22 9.50 4.16 3.25
C TRP A 22 8.90 4.24 4.65
N ARG A 23 7.75 4.91 4.76
CA ARG A 23 7.01 5.07 6.01
C ARG A 23 5.53 4.78 5.80
N VAL A 24 4.93 4.09 6.77
CA VAL A 24 3.47 3.97 6.90
C VAL A 24 2.98 5.17 7.72
N ARG A 25 1.90 5.79 7.26
CA ARG A 25 1.27 6.96 7.90
C ARG A 25 -0.25 6.80 7.91
N ILE A 26 -0.89 7.53 8.82
CA ILE A 26 -2.34 7.73 8.82
C ILE A 26 -2.56 9.21 8.49
N LYS A 27 -3.45 9.51 7.55
CA LYS A 27 -3.81 10.90 7.25
C LYS A 27 -4.69 11.43 8.38
N THR A 28 -4.18 12.36 9.16
CA THR A 28 -4.89 12.88 10.34
C THR A 28 -5.65 14.18 10.08
N THR A 29 -5.41 14.83 8.94
CA THR A 29 -6.05 16.10 8.57
C THR A 29 -7.20 15.88 7.58
N TRP A 30 -8.13 16.84 7.53
CA TRP A 30 -9.20 16.89 6.53
C TRP A 30 -8.83 17.70 5.27
N GLU A 31 -7.58 18.19 5.19
CA GLU A 31 -7.07 18.92 4.03
C GLU A 31 -7.05 18.03 2.79
N ARG A 32 -7.26 18.61 1.61
CA ARG A 32 -7.18 17.87 0.35
C ARG A 32 -5.73 17.55 0.04
N GLU A 33 -5.39 16.28 0.14
CA GLU A 33 -4.08 15.76 -0.27
C GLU A 33 -4.31 14.59 -1.22
N TYR A 34 -3.41 14.43 -2.19
CA TYR A 34 -3.57 13.46 -3.26
C TYR A 34 -2.41 12.48 -3.26
N CYS A 35 -2.70 11.26 -3.70
CA CYS A 35 -1.73 10.25 -4.07
C CYS A 35 -0.89 10.80 -5.24
N PHE A 36 0.44 10.70 -5.14
CA PHE A 36 1.40 11.11 -6.17
C PHE A 36 1.30 10.25 -7.45
N ALA A 37 0.69 9.08 -7.32
CA ALA A 37 0.60 8.09 -8.37
C ALA A 37 -0.75 8.10 -9.09
N MET A 38 -0.73 8.19 -10.41
CA MET A 38 -1.87 7.80 -11.25
C MET A 38 -1.82 6.30 -11.58
N LYS A 39 -2.99 5.73 -11.89
CA LYS A 39 -3.06 4.42 -12.57
C LYS A 39 -3.02 4.61 -14.07
N SER A 40 -2.42 3.65 -14.76
CA SER A 40 -2.46 3.61 -16.21
C SER A 40 -3.92 3.53 -16.66
N GLY A 41 -4.37 4.53 -17.42
CA GLY A 41 -5.77 4.66 -17.85
C GLY A 41 -6.64 5.56 -16.97
N GLU A 42 -6.11 6.13 -15.89
CA GLU A 42 -6.77 7.20 -15.13
C GLU A 42 -6.16 8.56 -15.48
N ASP A 43 -7.00 9.59 -15.51
CA ASP A 43 -6.64 10.99 -15.77
C ASP A 43 -6.67 11.85 -14.49
N PHE A 44 -6.81 11.22 -13.32
CA PHE A 44 -6.89 11.88 -12.02
C PHE A 44 -5.97 11.22 -10.98
N TYR A 45 -5.60 12.01 -9.98
CA TYR A 45 -4.91 11.53 -8.78
C TYR A 45 -5.93 11.08 -7.72
N HIS A 46 -5.62 10.01 -6.98
CA HIS A 46 -6.50 9.54 -5.90
C HIS A 46 -6.47 10.51 -4.72
N LEU A 47 -7.64 10.97 -4.27
CA LEU A 47 -7.76 11.77 -3.06
C LEU A 47 -7.50 10.88 -1.84
N LEU A 48 -6.65 11.33 -0.91
CA LEU A 48 -6.43 10.67 0.37
C LEU A 48 -7.43 11.18 1.41
N MET A 49 -8.09 10.27 2.12
CA MET A 49 -9.14 10.59 3.08
C MET A 49 -8.61 10.66 4.51
N ALA A 50 -9.19 11.53 5.35
CA ALA A 50 -8.88 11.53 6.77
C ALA A 50 -9.16 10.15 7.39
N GLY A 51 -8.22 9.62 8.16
CA GLY A 51 -8.24 8.27 8.69
C GLY A 51 -7.66 7.20 7.77
N GLU A 52 -7.32 7.52 6.51
CA GLU A 52 -6.74 6.58 5.57
C GLU A 52 -5.27 6.28 5.90
N ILE A 53 -4.88 5.01 5.81
CA ILE A 53 -3.49 4.58 5.84
C ILE A 53 -2.88 4.82 4.46
N TYR A 54 -1.72 5.46 4.42
CA TYR A 54 -0.98 5.70 3.19
C TYR A 54 0.52 5.41 3.38
N MET A 55 1.20 5.15 2.27
CA MET A 55 2.65 5.03 2.22
C MET A 55 3.28 6.36 1.85
N GLN A 56 4.42 6.67 2.46
CA GLN A 56 5.18 7.89 2.17
C GLN A 56 6.64 7.54 1.91
N PHE A 57 7.20 8.16 0.88
CA PHE A 57 8.63 8.23 0.62
C PHE A 57 8.98 9.69 0.39
N ASP A 58 9.86 10.26 1.21
CA ASP A 58 10.11 11.70 1.27
C ASP A 58 8.80 12.51 1.31
N ASP A 59 8.50 13.33 0.30
CA ASP A 59 7.28 14.13 0.20
C ASP A 59 6.17 13.47 -0.63
N GLU A 60 6.45 12.31 -1.24
CA GLU A 60 5.52 11.60 -2.10
C GLU A 60 4.59 10.69 -1.28
N LYS A 61 3.28 10.89 -1.44
CA LYS A 61 2.25 10.09 -0.76
C LYS A 61 1.62 9.09 -1.72
N PHE A 62 1.38 7.88 -1.26
CA PHE A 62 0.77 6.81 -2.06
C PHE A 62 -0.38 6.17 -1.29
N CYS A 63 -1.58 6.16 -1.87
CA CYS A 63 -2.67 5.34 -1.36
C CYS A 63 -2.26 3.86 -1.40
N MET A 64 -2.90 3.02 -0.57
CA MET A 64 -2.53 1.62 -0.46
C MET A 64 -2.57 0.88 -1.80
N GLU A 65 -3.55 1.20 -2.66
CA GLU A 65 -3.66 0.54 -3.98
C GLU A 65 -2.54 0.94 -4.95
N CYS A 66 -2.13 2.20 -4.94
CA CYS A 66 -0.97 2.63 -5.72
C CYS A 66 0.33 2.03 -5.18
N ALA A 67 0.47 1.93 -3.86
CA ALA A 67 1.64 1.34 -3.23
C ALA A 67 1.74 -0.18 -3.50
N MET A 68 0.62 -0.91 -3.46
CA MET A 68 0.55 -2.33 -3.83
C MET A 68 0.93 -2.56 -5.28
N ARG A 69 0.32 -1.81 -6.20
CA ARG A 69 0.59 -1.92 -7.64
C ARG A 69 2.04 -1.60 -8.02
N ARG A 70 2.70 -0.73 -7.24
CA ARG A 70 4.11 -0.37 -7.43
C ARG A 70 5.08 -1.33 -6.73
N GLY A 71 4.58 -2.34 -6.00
CA GLY A 71 5.40 -3.28 -5.24
C GLY A 71 6.01 -2.71 -3.96
N VAL A 72 5.61 -1.51 -3.55
CA VAL A 72 6.00 -0.89 -2.26
C VAL A 72 5.37 -1.66 -1.10
N LEU A 73 4.12 -2.07 -1.28
CA LEU A 73 3.42 -2.97 -0.37
C LEU A 73 3.32 -4.37 -0.98
N SER A 74 3.36 -5.37 -0.12
CA SER A 74 3.19 -6.77 -0.48
C SER A 74 2.30 -7.49 0.52
N ARG A 75 1.43 -8.39 0.03
CA ARG A 75 0.76 -9.41 0.87
C ARG A 75 1.66 -10.63 1.13
N ASN A 76 2.78 -10.75 0.41
CA ASN A 76 3.64 -11.92 0.52
C ASN A 76 4.46 -11.87 1.82
N ARG A 77 4.17 -12.78 2.76
CA ARG A 77 4.94 -12.96 4.00
C ARG A 77 6.41 -13.27 3.73
N LEU A 78 6.71 -13.94 2.62
CA LEU A 78 8.06 -14.31 2.22
C LEU A 78 8.76 -13.25 1.35
N HIS A 79 8.30 -11.99 1.37
CA HIS A 79 8.93 -10.88 0.65
C HIS A 79 10.43 -10.70 0.94
N TRP A 80 10.92 -11.20 2.09
CA TRP A 80 12.32 -11.16 2.50
C TRP A 80 13.19 -12.22 1.81
N LYS A 81 12.62 -13.30 1.26
CA LYS A 81 13.37 -14.31 0.51
C LYS A 81 13.75 -13.74 -0.86
N ARG A 82 14.89 -13.04 -0.93
CA ARG A 82 15.52 -12.66 -2.19
C ARG A 82 16.16 -13.90 -2.83
N GLY A 83 15.43 -14.55 -3.74
CA GLY A 83 15.97 -15.56 -4.67
C GLY A 83 15.97 -17.00 -4.15
N GLU A 84 15.02 -17.80 -4.61
CA GLU A 84 15.27 -19.19 -5.02
C GLU A 84 14.57 -19.30 -6.38
N SER A 85 15.36 -19.23 -7.46
CA SER A 85 14.93 -19.60 -8.82
C SER A 85 15.00 -21.11 -8.99
#